data_AF-A0A5C6E834-F1
#
_entry.id   AF-A0A5C6E834-F1
#
_cell.length_a   1.000
_cell.length_b   1.000
_cell.length_c   1.000
_cell.angle_alpha   90.00
_cell.angle_beta   90.00
_cell.angle_gamma   90.00
#
_symmetry.space_group_name_H-M   'P 1'
#
loop_
_entity.id
_entity.type
_entity.pdbx_description
1 polymer ?
#
loop_
_entity_poly.entity_id
_entity_poly.type
_entity_poly.pdbx_seq_one_letter_code
_entity_poly.pdbx_strand_id
1 'polypeptide(L)'
;MNADANTLIDAFRGYCGVEVFRKFVAATNRECRIKQRLMFWQQDKWESFVATHAEYAALEFADIANAFRICHVHELPLHDDHVPAVYGRWHFPDGYLETKNDEFPYANLMFCGDSGQRRRHSNQDVEYCSACREALLQWNDGREHTCGIP
;
A
#
# COMPACT_ATOMS: atom_id res chain seq x y z
N MET A 1 15.17 -10.67 -10.88
CA MET A 1 15.50 -9.49 -11.71
C MET A 1 14.95 -8.27 -10.97
N ASN A 2 15.73 -7.62 -10.10
CA ASN A 2 15.24 -6.52 -9.22
C ASN A 2 16.05 -5.22 -9.38
N ALA A 3 17.02 -5.17 -10.30
CA ALA A 3 17.89 -4.01 -10.44
C ALA A 3 17.19 -2.81 -11.11
N ASP A 4 16.21 -3.04 -11.99
CA ASP A 4 15.54 -1.98 -12.77
C ASP A 4 14.41 -1.26 -11.97
N ALA A 5 13.67 -2.00 -11.15
CA ALA A 5 12.58 -1.44 -10.37
C ALA A 5 13.07 -0.49 -9.27
N ASN A 6 14.14 -0.85 -8.55
CA ASN A 6 14.70 0.02 -7.51
C ASN A 6 15.29 1.30 -8.10
N THR A 7 15.98 1.21 -9.24
CA THR A 7 16.50 2.41 -9.93
C THR A 7 15.38 3.32 -10.40
N LEU A 8 14.28 2.76 -10.90
CA LEU A 8 13.10 3.53 -11.27
C LEU A 8 12.46 4.22 -10.06
N ILE A 9 12.29 3.51 -8.96
CA ILE A 9 11.73 4.05 -7.71
C ILE A 9 12.57 5.23 -7.23
N ASP A 10 13.90 5.07 -7.17
CA ASP A 10 14.81 6.11 -6.70
C ASP A 10 14.83 7.32 -7.63
N ALA A 11 14.86 7.10 -8.95
CA ALA A 11 14.81 8.17 -9.95
C ALA A 11 13.49 8.96 -9.85
N PHE A 12 12.36 8.26 -9.77
CA PHE A 12 11.05 8.90 -9.67
C PHE A 12 10.88 9.65 -8.35
N ARG A 13 11.34 9.07 -7.24
CA ARG A 13 11.36 9.72 -5.92
C ARG A 13 12.21 10.99 -5.92
N GLY A 14 13.41 10.93 -6.51
CA GLY A 14 14.31 12.07 -6.64
C GLY A 14 13.70 13.19 -7.50
N TYR A 15 12.95 12.84 -8.54
CA TYR A 15 12.28 13.79 -9.43
C TYR A 15 11.10 14.52 -8.77
N CYS A 16 10.16 13.79 -8.14
CA CYS A 16 8.91 14.38 -7.65
C CYS A 16 8.94 14.80 -6.17
N GLY A 17 9.94 14.36 -5.41
CA GLY A 17 10.03 14.57 -3.97
C GLY A 17 9.17 13.58 -3.16
N VAL A 18 9.50 13.43 -1.88
CA VAL A 18 8.96 12.38 -0.99
C VAL A 18 7.44 12.42 -0.89
N GLU A 19 6.83 13.59 -0.72
CA GLU A 19 5.38 13.71 -0.50
C GLU A 19 4.56 13.31 -1.73
N VAL A 20 4.98 13.77 -2.91
CA VAL A 20 4.32 13.42 -4.18
C VAL A 20 4.53 11.95 -4.48
N PHE A 21 5.74 11.44 -4.25
CA PHE A 21 6.06 10.03 -4.38
C PHE A 21 5.15 9.14 -3.51
N ARG A 22 4.99 9.48 -2.23
CA ARG A 22 4.11 8.74 -1.31
C ARG A 22 2.67 8.68 -1.81
N LYS A 23 2.14 9.83 -2.23
CA LYS A 23 0.80 9.92 -2.80
C LYS A 23 0.66 9.09 -4.07
N PHE A 24 1.69 9.09 -4.93
CA PHE A 24 1.71 8.31 -6.17
C PHE A 24 1.65 6.81 -5.87
N VAL A 25 2.54 6.31 -5.02
CA VAL A 25 2.58 4.91 -4.62
C VAL A 25 1.27 4.47 -3.94
N ALA A 26 0.74 5.29 -3.02
CA ALA A 26 -0.51 4.99 -2.33
C ALA A 26 -1.70 4.83 -3.30
N ALA A 27 -1.83 5.75 -4.26
CA ALA A 27 -2.88 5.70 -5.28
C ALA A 27 -2.68 4.53 -6.27
N THR A 28 -1.42 4.26 -6.64
CA THR A 28 -1.06 3.12 -7.51
C THR A 28 -1.50 1.79 -6.89
N ASN A 29 -1.23 1.60 -5.60
CA ASN A 29 -1.54 0.35 -4.89
C ASN A 29 -3.02 0.20 -4.49
N ARG A 30 -3.86 1.23 -4.64
CA ARG A 30 -5.29 1.20 -4.31
C ARG A 30 -6.15 1.38 -5.55
N GLU A 31 -6.50 2.62 -5.88
CA GLU A 31 -7.51 2.91 -6.89
C GLU A 31 -7.06 2.53 -8.30
N CYS A 32 -5.76 2.67 -8.61
CA CYS A 32 -5.24 2.40 -9.94
C CYS A 32 -5.25 0.91 -10.27
N ARG A 33 -4.95 0.03 -9.31
CA ARG A 33 -5.05 -1.43 -9.49
C ARG A 33 -6.49 -1.84 -9.78
N ILE A 34 -7.49 -1.22 -9.15
CA ILE A 34 -8.90 -1.52 -9.44
C ILE A 34 -9.28 -1.02 -10.85
N LYS A 35 -8.83 0.18 -11.22
CA LYS A 35 -9.16 0.82 -12.51
C LYS A 35 -8.29 0.38 -13.68
N GLN A 36 -7.22 -0.38 -13.41
CA GLN A 36 -6.19 -0.80 -14.37
C GLN A 36 -5.59 0.37 -15.17
N ARG A 37 -5.40 1.53 -14.52
CA ARG A 37 -4.80 2.73 -15.12
C ARG A 37 -4.34 3.74 -14.07
N LEU A 38 -3.39 4.59 -14.45
CA LEU A 38 -3.02 5.78 -13.68
C LEU A 38 -4.16 6.81 -13.66
N MET A 39 -4.28 7.55 -12.55
CA MET A 39 -5.16 8.73 -12.51
C MET A 39 -4.59 9.86 -13.37
N PHE A 40 -5.43 10.80 -13.79
CA PHE A 40 -5.01 11.95 -14.61
C PHE A 40 -3.78 12.70 -14.03
N TRP A 41 -3.79 12.99 -12.73
CA TRP A 41 -2.66 13.67 -12.10
C TRP A 41 -1.39 12.79 -12.02
N GLN A 42 -1.54 11.46 -11.96
CA GLN A 42 -0.40 10.54 -12.01
C GLN A 42 0.16 10.42 -13.42
N GLN A 43 -0.72 10.42 -14.43
CA GLN A 43 -0.32 10.45 -15.84
C GLN A 43 0.49 11.71 -16.15
N ASP A 44 -0.02 12.89 -15.77
CA ASP A 44 0.70 14.17 -15.95
C ASP A 44 2.10 14.15 -15.29
N LYS A 45 2.18 13.61 -14.06
CA LYS A 45 3.47 13.47 -13.36
C LYS A 45 4.39 12.44 -14.00
N TRP A 46 3.84 11.33 -14.47
CA TRP A 46 4.60 10.29 -15.15
C TRP A 46 5.14 10.79 -16.50
N GLU A 47 4.31 11.46 -17.30
CA GLU A 47 4.69 12.07 -18.57
C GLU A 47 5.80 13.11 -18.39
N SER A 48 5.68 13.95 -17.35
CA SER A 48 6.72 14.93 -17.01
C SER A 48 8.03 14.26 -16.58
N PHE A 49 7.95 13.12 -15.88
CA PHE A 49 9.12 12.34 -15.49
C PHE A 49 9.82 11.70 -16.70
N VAL A 50 9.07 11.01 -17.57
CA VAL A 50 9.65 10.33 -18.75
C VAL A 50 10.16 11.30 -19.81
N ALA A 51 9.68 12.55 -19.83
CA ALA A 51 10.27 13.62 -20.64
C ALA A 51 11.75 13.91 -20.26
N THR A 52 12.14 13.60 -19.02
CA THR A 52 13.52 13.72 -18.52
C THR A 52 14.26 12.39 -18.43
N HIS A 53 13.53 11.27 -18.35
CA HIS A 53 14.04 9.90 -18.26
C HIS A 53 13.40 9.02 -19.35
N ALA A 54 13.84 9.22 -20.59
CA ALA A 54 13.24 8.61 -21.77
C ALA A 54 13.31 7.07 -21.77
N GLU A 55 14.25 6.49 -21.03
CA GLU A 55 14.40 5.03 -20.84
C GLU A 55 13.15 4.37 -20.25
N TYR A 56 12.33 5.11 -19.50
CA TYR A 56 11.10 4.61 -18.87
C TYR A 56 9.83 4.88 -19.67
N ALA A 57 9.94 5.56 -20.82
CA ALA A 57 8.78 5.97 -21.62
C ALA A 57 7.97 4.80 -22.20
N ALA A 58 8.60 3.63 -22.37
CA ALA A 58 7.97 2.42 -22.89
C ALA A 58 7.25 1.57 -21.83
N LEU A 59 7.30 1.96 -20.55
CA LEU A 59 6.65 1.20 -19.48
C LEU A 59 5.14 1.37 -19.52
N GLU A 60 4.44 0.25 -19.57
CA GLU A 60 2.98 0.22 -19.51
C GLU A 60 2.51 0.28 -18.05
N PHE A 61 1.20 0.52 -17.85
CA PHE A 61 0.62 0.59 -16.50
C PHE A 61 0.95 -0.64 -15.64
N ALA A 62 0.95 -1.84 -16.22
CA ALA A 62 1.25 -3.07 -15.49
C ALA A 62 2.69 -3.08 -14.95
N ASP A 63 3.66 -2.63 -15.76
CA ASP A 63 5.07 -2.55 -15.36
C ASP A 63 5.27 -1.49 -14.28
N ILE A 64 4.61 -0.33 -14.43
CA ILE A 64 4.61 0.75 -13.45
C ILE A 64 4.01 0.26 -12.12
N ALA A 65 2.81 -0.34 -12.16
CA ALA A 65 2.12 -0.83 -10.97
C ALA A 65 2.87 -1.97 -10.26
N ASN A 66 3.63 -2.76 -11.00
CA ASN A 66 4.50 -3.80 -10.44
C ASN A 66 5.78 -3.20 -9.85
N ALA A 67 6.41 -2.22 -10.51
CA ALA A 67 7.58 -1.53 -9.98
C ALA A 67 7.25 -0.80 -8.67
N PHE A 68 6.10 -0.12 -8.59
CA PHE A 68 5.65 0.60 -7.40
C PHE A 68 4.87 -0.28 -6.40
N ARG A 69 5.04 -1.60 -6.46
CA ARG A 69 4.50 -2.56 -5.49
C ARG A 69 5.27 -2.52 -4.16
N ILE A 70 5.29 -1.34 -3.55
CA ILE A 70 6.01 -1.01 -2.32
C ILE A 70 5.10 -0.27 -1.34
N CYS A 71 5.45 -0.30 -0.05
CA CYS A 71 4.81 0.51 0.98
C CYS A 71 5.23 1.97 0.83
N HIS A 72 4.30 2.92 0.77
CA HIS A 72 4.65 4.34 0.71
C HIS A 72 5.20 4.90 2.04
N VAL A 73 4.98 4.22 3.16
CA VAL A 73 5.51 4.65 4.47
C VAL A 73 6.93 4.14 4.68
N HIS A 74 7.14 2.83 4.51
CA HIS A 74 8.42 2.15 4.78
C HIS A 74 9.31 1.99 3.56
N GLU A 75 8.78 2.22 2.34
CA GLU A 75 9.50 2.06 1.07
C GLU A 75 10.03 0.63 0.84
N LEU A 76 9.41 -0.35 1.51
CA LEU A 76 9.72 -1.78 1.36
C LEU A 76 8.75 -2.47 0.40
N PRO A 77 9.16 -3.55 -0.27
CA PRO A 77 8.28 -4.36 -1.12
C PRO A 77 7.01 -4.83 -0.40
N LEU A 78 5.91 -4.89 -1.15
CA LEU A 78 4.70 -5.58 -0.71
C LEU A 78 4.77 -7.06 -1.08
N HIS A 79 4.35 -7.90 -0.14
CA HIS A 79 4.30 -9.35 -0.28
C HIS A 79 2.86 -9.85 -0.25
N ASP A 80 2.58 -10.93 -0.99
CA ASP A 80 1.29 -11.62 -0.94
C ASP A 80 1.17 -12.45 0.35
N ASP A 81 -0.02 -12.47 0.94
CA ASP A 81 -0.38 -13.35 2.05
C ASP A 81 -1.87 -13.70 2.05
N HIS A 82 -2.24 -14.73 2.81
CA HIS A 82 -3.61 -15.16 3.01
C HIS A 82 -4.00 -14.99 4.47
N VAL A 83 -4.88 -14.05 4.76
CA VAL A 83 -5.25 -13.69 6.14
C VAL A 83 -6.71 -14.01 6.46
N PRO A 84 -7.04 -14.28 7.74
CA PRO A 84 -8.42 -14.54 8.12
C PRO A 84 -9.33 -13.35 7.81
N ALA A 85 -10.48 -13.65 7.23
CA ALA A 85 -11.56 -12.72 7.00
C ALA A 85 -12.52 -12.75 8.19
N VAL A 86 -12.62 -11.64 8.90
CA VAL A 86 -13.48 -11.53 10.08
C VAL A 86 -14.59 -10.52 9.80
N TYR A 87 -15.83 -10.98 9.97
CA TYR A 87 -17.04 -10.24 9.65
C TYR A 87 -17.74 -9.79 10.92
N GLY A 88 -18.23 -8.55 10.95
CA GLY A 88 -18.97 -8.02 12.09
C GLY A 88 -18.87 -6.51 12.19
N ARG A 89 -19.46 -5.96 13.26
CA ARG A 89 -19.27 -4.56 13.62
C ARG A 89 -17.94 -4.44 14.39
N TRP A 90 -17.02 -3.67 13.83
CA TRP A 90 -15.72 -3.38 14.42
C TRP A 90 -15.75 -2.06 15.15
N HIS A 91 -15.20 -2.05 16.37
CA HIS A 91 -14.89 -0.84 17.10
C HIS A 91 -13.37 -0.76 17.20
N PHE A 92 -12.80 0.16 16.43
CA PHE A 92 -11.38 0.46 16.54
C PHE A 92 -11.16 1.43 17.72
N PRO A 93 -10.08 1.26 18.51
CA PRO A 93 -9.68 2.25 19.50
C PRO A 93 -9.47 3.62 18.87
N ASP A 94 -9.63 4.66 19.68
CA ASP A 94 -9.38 6.03 19.25
C ASP A 94 -7.93 6.17 18.75
N GLY A 95 -7.79 6.92 17.65
CA GLY A 95 -6.53 7.13 16.94
C GLY A 95 -6.06 5.96 16.07
N TYR A 96 -6.64 4.76 16.17
CA TYR A 96 -6.17 3.59 15.39
C TYR A 96 -6.18 3.85 13.88
N LEU A 97 -7.25 4.42 13.33
CA LEU A 97 -7.35 4.63 11.88
C LEU A 97 -6.34 5.66 11.36
N GLU A 98 -6.03 6.68 12.15
CA GLU A 98 -5.02 7.69 11.85
C GLU A 98 -3.62 7.05 11.88
N THR A 99 -3.25 6.45 13.02
CA THR A 99 -1.97 5.73 13.15
C THR A 99 -1.82 4.65 12.08
N LYS A 100 -2.89 3.90 11.77
CA LYS A 100 -2.85 2.90 10.71
C LYS A 100 -2.48 3.51 9.38
N ASN A 101 -3.06 4.64 9.00
CA ASN A 101 -2.76 5.24 7.70
C ASN A 101 -1.34 5.80 7.64
N ASP A 102 -0.84 6.32 8.76
CA ASP A 102 0.43 7.05 8.81
C ASP A 102 1.63 6.14 9.07
N GLU A 103 1.47 5.10 9.90
CA GLU A 103 2.56 4.24 10.34
C GLU A 103 2.49 2.84 9.72
N PHE A 104 1.31 2.21 9.64
CA PHE A 104 1.20 0.81 9.20
C PHE A 104 0.06 0.52 8.21
N PRO A 105 0.00 1.21 7.06
CA PRO A 105 -1.14 1.12 6.14
C PRO A 105 -1.30 -0.24 5.46
N TYR A 106 -0.23 -1.05 5.45
CA TYR A 106 -0.18 -2.39 4.85
C TYR A 106 0.20 -3.47 5.87
N ALA A 107 -0.18 -3.33 7.15
CA ALA A 107 0.00 -4.43 8.10
C ALA A 107 -0.85 -5.64 7.70
N ASN A 108 -2.12 -5.37 7.38
CA ASN A 108 -3.10 -6.31 6.82
C ASN A 108 -3.01 -7.71 7.45
N LEU A 109 -2.97 -7.80 8.78
CA LEU A 109 -2.96 -9.08 9.51
C LEU A 109 -4.31 -9.81 9.43
N MET A 110 -5.36 -9.08 9.07
CA MET A 110 -6.70 -9.61 8.90
C MET A 110 -7.50 -8.73 7.91
N PHE A 111 -8.52 -9.33 7.30
CA PHE A 111 -9.49 -8.61 6.48
C PHE A 111 -10.78 -8.38 7.28
N CYS A 112 -11.17 -7.11 7.46
CA CYS A 112 -12.42 -6.75 8.12
C CYS A 112 -13.52 -6.52 7.08
N GLY A 113 -14.41 -7.50 6.93
CA GLY A 113 -15.59 -7.38 6.06
C GLY A 113 -16.76 -6.68 6.76
N ASP A 114 -17.60 -5.98 6.00
CA ASP A 114 -18.84 -5.42 6.54
C ASP A 114 -19.88 -6.52 6.85
N SER A 115 -20.89 -6.18 7.65
CA SER A 115 -21.97 -7.10 8.04
C SER A 115 -22.98 -7.44 6.92
N GLY A 116 -22.91 -6.75 5.78
CA GLY A 116 -23.77 -6.92 4.61
C GLY A 116 -23.18 -7.85 3.53
N GLN A 117 -21.86 -8.07 3.54
CA GLN A 117 -21.24 -9.06 2.67
C GLN A 117 -21.58 -10.46 3.16
N ARG A 118 -22.32 -11.22 2.32
CA ARG A 118 -22.55 -12.65 2.56
C ARG A 118 -21.18 -13.30 2.81
N ARG A 119 -21.02 -13.98 3.96
CA ARG A 119 -19.82 -14.73 4.36
C ARG A 119 -19.41 -15.68 3.23
N ARG A 120 -18.52 -15.23 2.34
CA ARG A 120 -18.14 -16.01 1.15
C ARG A 120 -16.81 -16.73 1.34
N HIS A 121 -15.90 -16.20 2.16
CA HIS A 121 -14.58 -16.79 2.37
C HIS A 121 -14.10 -16.61 3.81
N SER A 122 -13.45 -17.64 4.36
CA SER A 122 -12.81 -17.57 5.68
C SER A 122 -11.46 -16.84 5.65
N ASN A 123 -10.86 -16.74 4.47
CA ASN A 123 -9.59 -16.08 4.22
C ASN A 123 -9.70 -15.09 3.05
N GLN A 124 -8.79 -14.12 2.98
CA GLN A 124 -8.63 -13.19 1.87
C GLN A 124 -7.17 -13.03 1.50
N ASP A 125 -6.93 -12.84 0.21
CA ASP A 125 -5.62 -12.51 -0.35
C ASP A 125 -5.35 -11.04 -0.07
N VAL A 126 -4.21 -10.75 0.55
CA VAL A 126 -3.80 -9.40 0.90
C VAL A 126 -2.36 -9.17 0.53
N GLU A 127 -2.03 -7.91 0.30
CA GLU A 127 -0.66 -7.46 0.20
C GLU A 127 -0.23 -6.85 1.54
N TYR A 128 0.95 -7.20 2.03
CA TYR A 128 1.48 -6.69 3.28
C TYR A 128 2.92 -6.20 3.16
N CYS A 129 3.31 -5.32 4.07
CA CYS A 129 4.68 -4.90 4.29
C CYS A 129 5.15 -5.44 5.65
N SER A 130 6.34 -6.04 5.70
CA SER A 130 6.91 -6.58 6.95
C SER A 130 7.02 -5.53 8.05
N ALA A 131 7.58 -4.37 7.75
CA ALA A 131 7.70 -3.26 8.71
C ALA A 131 6.34 -2.74 9.17
N CYS A 132 5.30 -2.73 8.31
CA CYS A 132 3.95 -2.38 8.77
C CYS A 132 3.41 -3.37 9.80
N ARG A 133 3.69 -4.68 9.64
CA ARG A 133 3.26 -5.69 10.62
C ARG A 133 4.00 -5.52 11.94
N GLU A 134 5.30 -5.29 11.89
CA GLU A 134 6.11 -5.01 13.09
C GLU A 134 5.63 -3.75 13.82
N ALA A 135 5.35 -2.67 13.08
CA ALA A 135 4.83 -1.42 13.64
C ALA A 135 3.44 -1.62 14.29
N LEU A 136 2.54 -2.39 13.68
CA LEU A 136 1.25 -2.73 14.29
C LEU A 136 1.42 -3.53 15.59
N LEU A 137 2.31 -4.52 15.61
CA LEU A 137 2.59 -5.31 16.82
C LEU A 137 3.16 -4.44 17.94
N GLN A 138 4.09 -3.54 17.63
CA GLN A 138 4.64 -2.59 18.60
C GLN A 138 3.57 -1.62 19.13
N TRP A 139 2.68 -1.15 18.26
CA TRP A 139 1.56 -0.28 18.65
C TRP A 139 0.59 -1.01 19.59
N ASN A 140 0.35 -2.31 19.36
CA ASN A 140 -0.47 -3.16 20.23
C ASN A 140 0.21 -3.41 21.59
N ASP A 141 1.51 -3.73 21.61
CA ASP A 141 2.27 -4.01 22.84
C ASP A 141 2.38 -2.80 23.77
N GLY A 142 2.42 -1.58 23.20
CA GLY A 142 2.41 -0.33 23.97
C GLY A 142 1.06 0.01 24.62
N ARG A 143 0.01 -0.76 24.35
CA ARG A 143 -1.37 -0.54 24.84
C ARG A 143 -1.88 -1.77 25.59
N GLU A 144 -1.37 -1.99 26.81
CA GLU A 144 -1.95 -2.96 27.74
C GLU A 144 -3.47 -2.67 27.91
N HIS A 145 -4.30 -3.61 27.43
CA HIS A 145 -5.72 -3.75 27.79
C HIS A 145 -6.78 -2.78 27.25
N THR A 146 -6.78 -2.42 25.96
CA THR A 146 -8.02 -1.91 25.33
C THR A 146 -8.29 -2.53 23.96
N CYS A 147 -9.20 -3.51 23.95
CA CYS A 147 -9.82 -4.15 22.79
C CYS A 147 -8.85 -4.77 21.76
N GLY A 148 -8.73 -6.10 21.82
CA GLY A 148 -7.97 -6.93 20.89
C GLY A 148 -8.25 -6.59 19.42
N ILE A 149 -7.37 -5.77 18.86
CA ILE A 149 -7.03 -5.82 17.45
C ILE A 149 -5.83 -6.77 17.39
N PRO A 150 -5.90 -7.87 16.62
CA PRO A 150 -4.76 -8.77 16.46
C PRO A 150 -3.54 -8.06 15.86
#